data_AF-A0A177CVP2-F1
#
_entry.id   AF-A0A177CVP2-F1
#
_cell.length_a   1.000
_cell.length_b   1.000
_cell.length_c   1.000
_cell.angle_alpha   90.00
_cell.angle_beta   90.00
_cell.angle_gamma   90.00
#
_symmetry.space_group_name_H-M   'P 1'
#
loop_
_entity.id
_entity.type
_entity.pdbx_description
1 polymer ?
#
loop_
_entity_poly.entity_id
_entity_poly.type
_entity_poly.pdbx_seq_one_letter_code
_entity_poly.pdbx_strand_id
1 'polypeptide(L)'
;MLAGEIEKSPETVIFRRFASLNARNLLYLQQEIIAMKDCLKQVEYRDSVSDKGWRKQYAQRSSALRGSIALDEPAQWTLILQIRQNLREYNKTLLYQSHIHKLPRPDDHDITDVREFIHSSQGMGNPFSTQEVGPWGTPKAP
;
A
#
# COMPACT_ATOMS: atom_id res chain seq x y z
N MET A 1 5.52 20.78 -19.01
CA MET A 1 5.45 19.90 -17.82
C MET A 1 5.90 18.51 -18.23
N LEU A 2 6.61 17.77 -17.35
CA LEU A 2 7.14 16.43 -17.64
C LEU A 2 6.08 15.45 -18.18
N ALA A 3 4.85 15.54 -17.67
CA ALA A 3 3.72 14.71 -18.13
C ALA A 3 3.38 14.91 -19.63
N GLY A 4 3.52 16.13 -20.15
CA GLY A 4 3.29 16.40 -21.57
C GLY A 4 4.43 15.96 -22.48
N GLU A 5 5.62 15.73 -21.92
CA GLU A 5 6.73 15.12 -22.67
C GLU A 5 6.60 13.60 -22.72
N ILE A 6 6.20 13.01 -21.59
CA ILE A 6 5.81 11.60 -21.50
C ILE A 6 4.69 11.25 -22.50
N GLU A 7 3.74 12.16 -22.72
CA GLU A 7 2.68 11.96 -23.71
C GLU A 7 3.23 11.87 -25.15
N LYS A 8 4.28 12.63 -25.47
CA LYS A 8 4.92 12.63 -26.78
C LYS A 8 5.88 11.46 -26.99
N SER A 9 6.54 11.04 -25.92
CA SER A 9 7.53 9.96 -25.91
C SER A 9 7.26 8.96 -24.77
N PRO A 10 6.27 8.06 -24.93
CA PRO A 10 5.86 7.11 -23.89
C PRO A 10 6.97 6.15 -23.44
N GLU A 11 7.96 5.91 -24.30
CA GLU A 11 9.17 5.14 -24.02
C GLU A 11 10.04 5.77 -22.91
N THR A 12 9.97 7.09 -22.72
CA THR A 12 10.76 7.82 -21.70
C THR A 12 10.10 7.83 -20.31
N VAL A 13 9.08 7.00 -20.08
CA VAL A 13 8.33 6.93 -18.82
C VAL A 13 9.20 6.35 -17.71
N ILE A 14 9.74 7.22 -16.87
CA ILE A 14 10.55 6.85 -15.72
C ILE A 14 9.85 7.31 -14.43
N PHE A 15 9.61 6.37 -13.52
CA PHE A 15 9.08 6.66 -12.19
C PHE A 15 9.94 6.03 -11.10
N ARG A 16 10.02 6.71 -9.95
CA ARG A 16 10.70 6.17 -8.77
C ARG A 16 9.90 5.00 -8.20
N ARG A 17 10.58 3.90 -7.85
CA ARG A 17 9.92 2.69 -7.30
C ARG A 17 9.44 2.82 -5.85
N PHE A 18 9.87 3.86 -5.13
CA PHE A 18 9.56 4.09 -3.71
C PHE A 18 9.74 2.84 -2.80
N ALA A 19 10.74 2.01 -3.07
CA ALA A 19 10.88 0.68 -2.46
C ALA A 19 10.84 0.70 -0.92
N SER A 20 11.57 1.62 -0.29
CA SER A 20 11.58 1.76 1.17
C SER A 20 10.22 2.18 1.74
N LEU A 21 9.51 3.08 1.05
CA LEU A 21 8.20 3.56 1.51
C LEU A 21 7.13 2.47 1.36
N ASN A 22 7.15 1.75 0.24
CA ASN A 22 6.24 0.61 0.01
C ASN A 22 6.49 -0.53 0.99
N ALA A 23 7.75 -0.85 1.29
CA ALA A 23 8.10 -1.85 2.30
C ALA A 23 7.59 -1.43 3.69
N ARG A 24 7.78 -0.16 4.07
CA ARG A 24 7.28 0.38 5.33
C ARG A 24 5.74 0.34 5.41
N ASN A 25 5.04 0.63 4.32
CA ASN A 25 3.57 0.50 4.27
C ASN A 25 3.12 -0.95 4.51
N LEU A 26 3.77 -1.93 3.87
CA LEU A 26 3.49 -3.34 4.10
C LEU A 26 3.72 -3.76 5.55
N LEU A 27 4.80 -3.26 6.18
CA LEU A 27 5.10 -3.54 7.59
C LEU A 27 4.04 -2.95 8.53
N TYR A 28 3.50 -1.75 8.24
CA TYR A 28 2.40 -1.18 9.03
C TYR A 28 1.13 -2.00 8.91
N LEU A 29 0.73 -2.37 7.68
CA LEU A 29 -0.43 -3.23 7.46
C LEU A 29 -0.30 -4.56 8.21
N GLN A 30 0.90 -5.16 8.23
CA GLN A 30 1.16 -6.37 9.01
C GLN A 30 0.94 -6.16 10.52
N GLN A 31 1.48 -5.08 11.08
CA GLN A 31 1.33 -4.77 12.49
C GLN A 31 -0.13 -4.54 12.87
N GLU A 32 -0.88 -3.81 12.06
CA GLU A 32 -2.32 -3.59 12.26
C GLU A 32 -3.11 -4.90 12.25
N ILE A 33 -2.86 -5.76 11.26
CA ILE A 33 -3.49 -7.09 11.17
C ILE A 33 -3.17 -7.95 12.40
N ILE A 34 -1.92 -7.95 12.87
CA ILE A 34 -1.50 -8.70 14.06
C ILE A 34 -2.24 -8.18 15.29
N ALA A 35 -2.27 -6.86 15.50
CA ALA A 35 -2.96 -6.25 16.64
C ALA A 35 -4.46 -6.58 16.63
N MET A 36 -5.14 -6.44 15.48
CA MET A 36 -6.55 -6.78 15.36
C MET A 36 -6.82 -8.28 15.59
N LYS A 37 -5.95 -9.16 15.09
CA LYS A 37 -6.04 -10.61 15.33
C LYS A 37 -5.94 -10.93 16.82
N ASP A 38 -5.05 -10.27 17.54
CA ASP A 38 -4.90 -10.49 18.98
C ASP A 38 -6.09 -9.95 19.76
N CYS A 39 -6.65 -8.80 19.37
CA CYS A 39 -7.93 -8.29 19.89
C CYS A 39 -9.09 -9.26 19.61
N LEU A 40 -9.18 -9.82 18.40
CA LEU A 40 -10.21 -10.78 18.02
C LEU A 40 -10.16 -12.01 18.92
N LYS A 41 -8.98 -12.58 19.16
CA LYS A 41 -8.80 -13.71 20.08
C LYS A 41 -9.30 -13.40 21.50
N GLN A 42 -9.05 -12.19 22.00
CA GLN A 42 -9.52 -11.78 23.31
C GLN A 42 -11.05 -11.67 23.37
N VAL A 43 -11.68 -11.12 22.32
CA VAL A 43 -13.14 -11.04 22.22
C VAL A 43 -13.76 -12.44 22.12
N GLU A 44 -13.20 -13.30 21.27
CA GLU A 44 -13.64 -14.69 21.11
C GLU A 44 -13.56 -15.47 22.42
N TYR A 45 -12.47 -15.29 23.18
CA TYR A 45 -12.34 -15.91 24.50
C TYR A 45 -13.41 -15.41 25.46
N ARG A 46 -13.61 -14.08 25.56
CA ARG A 46 -14.64 -13.48 26.43
C ARG A 46 -16.04 -13.97 26.07
N ASP A 47 -16.36 -14.06 24.78
CA ASP A 47 -17.66 -14.57 24.32
C ASP A 47 -17.82 -16.06 24.65
N SER A 48 -16.75 -16.86 24.54
CA SER A 48 -16.79 -18.30 24.84
C SER A 48 -17.06 -18.63 26.31
N VAL A 49 -16.69 -17.74 27.23
CA VAL A 49 -16.91 -17.89 28.68
C VAL A 49 -18.09 -17.05 29.20
N SER A 50 -18.78 -16.31 28.33
CA SER A 50 -19.90 -15.45 28.72
C SER A 50 -21.20 -16.23 28.88
N ASP A 51 -21.87 -16.05 30.02
CA ASP A 51 -23.23 -16.57 30.26
C ASP A 51 -24.33 -15.62 29.76
N LYS A 52 -23.96 -14.47 29.17
CA LYS A 52 -24.91 -13.49 28.64
C LYS A 52 -25.41 -13.88 27.25
N GLY A 53 -26.70 -14.15 27.14
CA GLY A 53 -27.41 -14.35 25.88
C GLY A 53 -26.79 -15.48 25.03
N TRP A 54 -26.67 -15.24 23.73
CA TRP A 54 -26.16 -16.21 22.77
C TRP A 54 -24.64 -16.10 22.53
N ARG A 55 -23.91 -15.28 23.30
CA ARG A 55 -22.48 -14.96 23.06
C ARG A 55 -21.58 -16.20 23.05
N LYS A 56 -21.83 -17.15 23.94
CA LYS A 56 -21.13 -18.44 23.98
C LYS A 56 -21.21 -19.22 22.66
N GLN A 57 -22.29 -19.03 21.90
CA GLN A 57 -22.47 -19.69 20.61
C GLN A 57 -21.72 -18.98 19.47
N TYR A 58 -21.33 -17.71 19.63
CA TYR A 58 -20.56 -16.99 18.61
C TYR A 58 -19.19 -17.63 18.39
N ALA A 59 -18.53 -18.03 19.48
CA ALA A 59 -17.25 -18.73 19.46
C ALA A 59 -17.33 -20.13 18.82
N GLN A 60 -18.51 -20.76 18.83
CA GLN A 60 -18.70 -22.14 18.34
C GLN A 60 -19.31 -22.20 16.94
N ARG A 61 -20.11 -21.20 16.55
CA ARG A 61 -20.92 -21.22 15.32
C ARG A 61 -20.89 -19.87 14.62
N SER A 62 -20.24 -19.83 13.46
CA SER A 62 -20.19 -18.63 12.62
C SER A 62 -21.56 -18.16 12.09
N SER A 63 -22.55 -19.06 12.03
CA SER A 63 -23.93 -18.72 11.70
C SER A 63 -24.64 -17.99 12.85
N ALA A 64 -24.34 -18.34 14.10
CA ALA A 64 -24.87 -17.66 15.29
C ALA A 64 -24.32 -16.23 15.39
N LEU A 65 -23.00 -16.06 15.17
CA LEU A 65 -22.37 -14.74 15.11
C LEU A 65 -22.97 -13.85 14.02
N ARG A 66 -23.23 -14.42 12.83
CA ARG A 66 -23.88 -13.69 11.74
C ARG A 66 -25.33 -13.35 12.03
N GLY A 67 -26.08 -14.28 12.62
CA GLY A 67 -27.47 -14.04 13.02
C GLY A 67 -27.62 -12.94 14.08
N SER A 68 -26.62 -12.75 14.94
CA SER A 68 -26.63 -11.69 15.96
C SER A 68 -26.32 -10.29 15.46
N ILE A 69 -25.86 -10.12 14.21
CA ILE A 69 -25.52 -8.80 13.65
C ILE A 69 -26.74 -7.86 13.71
N ALA A 70 -27.91 -8.37 13.37
CA ALA A 70 -29.15 -7.60 13.35
C ALA A 70 -29.65 -7.18 14.76
N LEU A 71 -29.08 -7.75 15.82
CA LEU A 71 -29.55 -7.57 17.20
C LEU A 71 -28.61 -6.73 18.07
N ASP A 72 -27.29 -6.90 17.94
CA ASP A 72 -26.31 -6.29 18.87
C ASP A 72 -24.95 -5.98 18.22
N GLU A 73 -24.84 -6.02 16.88
CA GLU A 73 -23.59 -5.84 16.11
C GLU A 73 -22.31 -6.29 16.87
N PRO A 74 -22.08 -7.61 16.99
CA PRO A 74 -21.10 -8.13 17.91
C PRO A 74 -19.69 -7.65 17.57
N ALA A 75 -18.94 -7.19 18.59
CA ALA A 75 -17.57 -6.68 18.44
C ALA A 75 -16.64 -7.67 17.69
N GLN A 76 -16.87 -8.98 17.85
CA GLN A 76 -16.17 -10.02 17.10
C GLN A 76 -16.38 -9.87 15.58
N TRP A 77 -17.60 -9.60 15.13
CA TRP A 77 -17.92 -9.43 13.72
C TRP A 77 -17.30 -8.16 13.14
N THR A 78 -17.35 -7.04 13.88
CA THR A 78 -16.71 -5.78 13.48
C THR A 78 -15.20 -5.98 13.28
N LEU A 79 -14.52 -6.65 14.22
CA LEU A 79 -13.09 -6.97 14.10
C LEU A 79 -12.81 -7.88 12.90
N ILE A 80 -13.65 -8.88 12.64
CA ILE A 80 -13.51 -9.75 11.46
C ILE A 80 -13.61 -8.95 10.16
N LEU A 81 -14.55 -8.00 10.06
CA LEU A 81 -14.69 -7.15 8.87
C LEU A 81 -13.47 -6.25 8.68
N GLN A 82 -12.95 -5.64 9.74
CA GLN A 82 -11.75 -4.81 9.70
C GLN A 82 -10.50 -5.63 9.29
N ILE A 83 -10.35 -6.84 9.82
CA ILE A 83 -9.27 -7.75 9.44
C ILE A 83 -9.37 -8.12 7.96
N ARG A 84 -10.57 -8.43 7.45
CA ARG A 84 -10.78 -8.74 6.04
C ARG A 84 -10.42 -7.57 5.13
N GLN A 85 -10.79 -6.36 5.50
CA GLN A 85 -10.45 -5.16 4.75
C GLN A 85 -8.93 -4.95 4.71
N ASN A 86 -8.25 -5.02 5.85
CA ASN A 86 -6.80 -4.85 5.92
C ASN A 86 -6.03 -5.96 5.23
N LEU A 87 -6.48 -7.22 5.31
CA LEU A 87 -5.88 -8.32 4.56
C LEU A 87 -6.03 -8.11 3.05
N ARG A 88 -7.18 -7.61 2.59
CA ARG A 88 -7.38 -7.29 1.17
C ARG A 88 -6.39 -6.23 0.71
N GLU A 89 -6.23 -5.17 1.49
CA GLU A 89 -5.27 -4.10 1.17
C GLU A 89 -3.84 -4.63 1.19
N TYR A 90 -3.43 -5.30 2.27
CA TYR A 90 -2.11 -5.93 2.39
C TYR A 90 -1.77 -6.83 1.21
N ASN A 91 -2.66 -7.76 0.85
CA ASN A 91 -2.45 -8.70 -0.25
C ASN A 91 -2.33 -7.97 -1.59
N LYS A 92 -3.16 -6.95 -1.82
CA LYS A 92 -3.12 -6.12 -3.03
C LYS A 92 -1.82 -5.33 -3.12
N THR A 93 -1.42 -4.66 -2.04
CA THR A 93 -0.16 -3.91 -1.96
C THR A 93 1.04 -4.83 -2.15
N LEU A 94 1.02 -6.03 -1.57
CA LEU A 94 2.11 -7.01 -1.70
C LEU A 94 2.25 -7.48 -3.15
N LEU A 95 1.12 -7.78 -3.80
CA LEU A 95 1.12 -8.11 -5.22
C LEU A 95 1.69 -6.97 -6.06
N TYR A 96 1.22 -5.73 -5.88
CA TYR A 96 1.76 -4.58 -6.62
C TYR A 96 3.25 -4.39 -6.40
N GLN A 97 3.71 -4.47 -5.15
CA GLN A 97 5.13 -4.33 -4.84
C GLN A 97 5.96 -5.44 -5.50
N SER A 98 5.44 -6.67 -5.55
CA SER A 98 6.13 -7.78 -6.23
C SER A 98 6.26 -7.55 -7.74
N HIS A 99 5.28 -6.90 -8.37
CA HIS A 99 5.33 -6.56 -9.80
C HIS A 99 6.28 -5.39 -10.05
N ILE A 100 6.19 -4.31 -9.26
CA ILE A 100 7.09 -3.15 -9.35
C ILE A 100 8.55 -3.56 -9.17
N HIS A 101 8.84 -4.49 -8.26
CA HIS A 101 10.20 -4.96 -8.01
C HIS A 101 10.79 -5.70 -9.22
N LYS A 102 9.96 -6.41 -9.99
CA LYS A 102 10.36 -7.14 -11.20
C LYS A 102 10.53 -6.26 -12.43
N LEU A 103 10.06 -5.00 -12.40
CA LEU A 103 10.27 -4.08 -13.51
C LEU A 103 11.78 -3.91 -13.74
N PRO A 104 12.25 -3.88 -15.00
CA PRO A 104 13.64 -3.63 -15.31
C PRO A 104 14.05 -2.21 -14.92
N ARG A 105 15.35 -1.96 -14.83
CA ARG A 105 15.85 -0.59 -14.80
C ARG A 105 15.60 0.02 -16.19
N PRO A 106 15.20 1.30 -16.30
CA PRO A 106 15.16 1.99 -17.58
C PRO A 106 16.51 1.93 -18.30
N ASP A 107 16.49 1.99 -19.63
CA ASP A 107 17.73 2.02 -20.42
C ASP A 107 18.50 3.32 -20.16
N ASP A 108 19.83 3.27 -20.32
CA ASP A 108 20.67 4.44 -20.08
C ASP A 108 20.43 5.56 -21.10
N HIS A 109 19.93 5.24 -22.31
CA HIS A 109 19.51 6.23 -23.30
C HIS A 109 18.28 7.00 -22.82
N ASP A 110 17.20 6.29 -22.43
CA ASP A 110 15.97 6.90 -21.89
C ASP A 110 16.26 7.79 -20.67
N ILE A 111 17.16 7.34 -19.77
CA ILE A 111 17.58 8.12 -18.62
C ILE A 111 18.28 9.42 -19.04
N THR A 112 19.09 9.36 -20.11
CA THR A 112 19.82 10.52 -20.62
C THR A 112 18.86 11.52 -21.25
N ASP A 113 17.94 11.07 -22.09
CA ASP A 113 16.97 11.93 -22.77
C ASP A 113 16.06 12.65 -21.77
N VAL A 114 15.55 11.93 -20.77
CA VAL A 114 14.75 12.52 -19.69
C VAL A 114 15.57 13.54 -18.88
N ARG A 115 16.83 13.24 -18.58
CA ARG A 115 17.71 14.16 -17.85
C ARG A 115 17.99 15.43 -18.66
N GLU A 116 18.27 15.31 -19.96
CA GLU A 116 18.51 16.46 -20.84
C GLU A 116 17.25 17.32 -20.98
N PHE A 117 16.08 16.70 -21.14
CA PHE A 117 14.81 17.43 -21.17
C PHE A 117 14.56 18.22 -19.88
N ILE A 118 14.82 17.61 -18.71
CA ILE A 118 14.65 18.27 -17.41
C ILE A 118 15.57 19.49 -17.26
N HIS A 119 16.84 19.36 -17.66
CA HIS A 119 17.87 20.37 -17.43
C HIS A 119 18.03 21.38 -18.57
N SER A 120 17.53 21.08 -19.78
CA SER A 120 17.64 21.98 -20.92
C SER A 120 16.73 23.21 -20.79
N SER A 121 17.22 24.35 -21.28
CA SER A 121 16.44 25.59 -21.35
C SER A 121 15.28 25.54 -22.35
N GLN A 122 15.35 24.63 -23.34
CA GLN A 122 14.27 24.36 -24.29
C GLN A 122 13.24 23.34 -23.77
N GLY A 123 13.57 22.58 -22.73
CA GLY A 123 12.69 21.64 -22.06
C GLY A 123 12.04 22.26 -20.81
N MET A 124 12.42 21.80 -19.63
CA MET A 124 11.84 22.30 -18.37
C MET A 124 12.64 23.38 -17.66
N GLY A 125 13.88 23.67 -18.07
CA GLY A 125 14.68 24.75 -17.51
C GLY A 125 15.08 24.55 -16.05
N ASN A 126 15.38 23.30 -15.64
CA ASN A 126 15.72 22.92 -14.27
C ASN A 126 14.61 23.27 -13.25
N PRO A 127 13.43 22.62 -13.36
CA PRO A 127 12.21 22.98 -12.63
C PRO A 127 12.24 22.55 -11.16
N PHE A 128 13.23 21.73 -10.76
CA PHE A 128 13.28 21.05 -9.48
C PHE A 128 14.14 21.80 -8.47
N SER A 129 13.65 21.93 -7.24
CA SER A 129 14.47 22.42 -6.13
C SER A 129 15.55 21.40 -5.76
N THR A 130 16.59 21.80 -5.01
CA THR A 130 17.73 20.93 -4.65
C THR A 130 17.34 19.60 -3.99
N GLN A 131 16.18 19.51 -3.33
CA GLN A 131 15.64 18.26 -2.75
C GLN A 131 15.03 17.30 -3.79
N GLU A 132 14.63 17.82 -4.94
CA GLU A 132 13.96 17.10 -6.03
C GLU A 132 14.89 16.74 -7.20
N VAL A 133 16.15 17.23 -7.18
CA VAL A 133 17.19 16.89 -8.17
C VAL A 133 17.72 15.46 -7.97
N GLY A 134 17.74 14.97 -6.72
CA GLY A 134 18.30 13.66 -6.35
C GLY A 134 17.83 12.43 -7.15
N PRO A 135 16.55 12.29 -7.55
CA PRO A 135 16.08 11.17 -8.37
C PRO A 135 16.46 11.26 -9.85
N TRP A 136 16.69 12.45 -10.39
CA TRP A 136 16.98 12.69 -11.81
C TRP A 136 18.47 12.89 -12.10
N GLY A 137 19.24 13.13 -11.04
CA GLY A 137 20.68 13.39 -11.10
C GLY A 137 20.99 14.83 -11.49
N THR A 138 22.24 15.22 -11.28
CA THR A 138 22.76 16.49 -11.80
C THR A 138 23.12 16.36 -13.28
N PRO A 139 23.13 17.45 -14.06
CA PRO A 139 23.68 17.43 -15.41
C PRO A 139 25.09 16.82 -15.40
N LYS A 140 25.47 16.11 -16.47
CA LYS A 140 26.90 15.84 -16.70
C LYS A 140 27.59 17.21 -16.81
N ALA A 141 28.66 17.41 -16.05
CA ALA A 141 29.51 18.56 -16.26
C ALA A 141 30.02 18.53 -17.71
N PRO A 142 30.13 19.70 -18.38
CA PRO A 142 30.60 19.78 -19.75
C PRO A 142 31.98 19.17 -19.94
#